data_AF-A0A941NXA4-F1
#
_entry.id   AF-A0A941NXA4-F1
#
_cell.length_a   1.000
_cell.length_b   1.000
_cell.length_c   1.000
_cell.angle_alpha   90.00
_cell.angle_beta   90.00
_cell.angle_gamma   90.00
#
_symmetry.space_group_name_H-M   'P 1'
#
loop_
_entity.id
_entity.type
_entity.pdbx_description
1 polymer ?
#
loop_
_entity_poly.entity_id
_entity_poly.type
_entity_poly.pdbx_seq_one_letter_code
_entity_poly.pdbx_strand_id
1 'polypeptide(L)' 'MKRAPDVIVLLVLMTAIALPGCVHVAPWERGNLAKPQMELDPYPLQSEIQSHNYSSREAAPSHKSSAGGGGCGCY' A
#
# COMPACT_ATOMS: atom_id res chain seq x y z
N MET A 1 -13.61 22.68 42.99
CA MET A 1 -13.93 22.98 41.58
C MET A 1 -12.66 22.98 40.73
N LYS A 2 -12.00 21.82 40.54
CA LYS A 2 -10.79 21.68 39.69
C LYS A 2 -10.91 20.54 38.65
N ARG A 3 -12.04 19.81 38.65
CA ARG A 3 -12.24 18.62 37.80
C ARG A 3 -12.30 18.92 36.30
N ALA A 4 -12.71 20.13 35.89
CA ALA A 4 -12.84 20.50 34.49
C ALA A 4 -11.49 20.60 33.74
N PRO A 5 -10.45 21.29 34.25
CA PRO A 5 -9.13 21.30 33.60
C PRO A 5 -8.47 19.93 33.62
N ASP A 6 -8.63 19.15 34.70
CA ASP A 6 -8.07 17.78 34.78
C ASP A 6 -8.67 16.85 33.72
N VAL A 7 -9.98 16.97 33.43
CA VAL A 7 -10.67 16.20 32.38
C VAL A 7 -10.23 16.62 30.98
N ILE A 8 -10.01 17.92 30.75
CA ILE A 8 -9.52 18.43 29.46
C ILE A 8 -8.10 17.93 29.19
N VAL A 9 -7.21 17.97 30.20
CA VAL A 9 -5.84 17.44 30.08
C VAL A 9 -5.86 15.95 29.80
N LEU A 10 -6.72 15.18 30.47
CA LEU A 10 -6.89 13.75 30.21
C LEU A 10 -7.36 13.45 28.79
N LEU A 11 -8.29 14.25 28.27
CA LEU A 11 -8.83 14.08 26.91
C LEU A 11 -7.79 14.42 25.84
N VAL A 12 -6.99 15.46 26.04
CA VAL A 12 -5.86 15.82 25.16
C VAL A 12 -4.77 14.75 25.19
N LEU A 13 -4.49 14.16 26.35
CA LEU A 13 -3.51 13.08 26.47
C LEU A 13 -3.99 11.81 25.75
N MET A 14 -5.27 11.47 25.87
CA MET A 14 -5.86 10.31 25.21
C MET A 14 -5.88 10.45 23.68
N THR A 15 -6.16 11.65 23.16
CA THR A 15 -6.09 11.87 21.71
C THR A 15 -4.65 11.78 21.23
N ALA A 16 -3.67 12.40 21.90
CA ALA A 16 -2.26 12.36 21.49
C ALA A 16 -1.69 10.93 21.32
N ILE A 17 -2.13 9.97 22.14
CA ILE A 17 -1.68 8.56 22.08
C ILE A 17 -2.36 7.77 20.95
N ALA A 18 -3.53 8.22 20.46
CA ALA A 18 -4.29 7.52 19.42
C ALA A 18 -3.88 7.90 17.98
N LEU A 19 -3.12 8.99 17.79
CA LEU A 19 -2.68 9.45 16.47
C LEU A 19 -1.42 8.78 15.85
N PRO A 20 -0.51 8.07 16.55
CA PRO A 20 0.68 7.49 15.93
C PRO A 20 0.35 6.14 15.26
N GLY A 21 -0.55 6.16 14.26
CA GLY A 21 -0.84 4.99 13.41
C GLY A 21 -0.01 4.93 12.13
N CYS A 22 0.55 6.06 11.70
CA CYS A 22 1.33 6.15 10.47
C CYS A 22 2.83 6.15 10.80
N VAL A 23 3.42 4.95 10.89
CA VAL A 23 4.88 4.81 10.97
C VAL A 23 5.47 4.93 9.57
N HIS A 24 6.44 5.82 9.41
CA HIS A 24 7.18 5.94 8.17
C HIS A 24 8.16 4.76 8.08
N VAL A 25 7.86 3.79 7.23
CA VAL A 25 8.74 2.64 6.97
C VAL A 25 9.61 2.98 5.77
N ALA A 26 10.93 2.80 5.91
CA ALA A 26 11.82 3.09 4.79
C ALA A 26 11.57 2.10 3.64
N PRO A 27 11.70 2.52 2.36
CA PRO A 27 11.36 1.67 1.22
C PRO A 27 12.04 0.29 1.22
N TRP A 28 13.27 0.19 1.71
CA TRP A 28 14.06 -1.04 1.78
C TRP A 28 13.68 -1.97 2.94
N GLU A 29 13.00 -1.48 3.98
CA GLU A 29 12.53 -2.31 5.10
C GLU A 29 11.29 -3.14 4.72
N ARG A 30 10.59 -2.75 3.65
CA ARG A 30 9.44 -3.48 3.10
C ARG A 30 9.79 -4.93 2.75
N GLY A 31 11.01 -5.22 2.31
CA GLY A 31 11.43 -6.59 1.98
C GLY A 31 11.41 -7.54 3.19
N ASN A 32 11.69 -7.04 4.40
CA ASN A 32 11.70 -7.86 5.62
C ASN A 32 10.36 -7.83 6.36
N LEU A 33 9.58 -6.76 6.22
CA LEU A 33 8.28 -6.57 6.89
C LEU A 33 7.10 -7.12 6.08
N ALA A 34 7.24 -7.25 4.75
CA ALA A 34 6.19 -7.78 3.88
C ALA A 34 6.03 -9.28 4.09
N LYS A 35 4.79 -9.69 4.38
CA LYS A 35 4.40 -11.10 4.42
C LYS A 35 4.11 -11.59 3.00
N PRO A 36 4.20 -12.90 2.72
CA PRO A 36 3.83 -13.44 1.41
C PRO A 36 2.38 -13.11 0.98
N GLN A 37 1.45 -12.94 1.92
CA GLN A 37 0.08 -12.51 1.62
C GLN A 37 -0.06 -11.01 1.25
N MET A 38 1.00 -10.22 1.42
CA MET A 38 1.07 -8.81 1.04
C MET A 38 1.69 -8.62 -0.35
N GLU A 39 1.98 -9.71 -1.06
CA GLU A 39 2.45 -9.69 -2.45
C GLU A 39 1.43 -8.96 -3.34
N LEU A 40 1.93 -8.12 -4.25
CA LEU A 40 1.09 -7.40 -5.20
C LEU A 40 0.34 -8.35 -6.15
N ASP A 41 0.95 -9.50 -6.44
CA ASP A 41 0.40 -10.56 -7.27
C ASP A 41 0.64 -11.93 -6.63
N PRO A 42 -0.34 -12.48 -5.90
CA PRO A 42 -0.19 -13.76 -5.23
C PRO A 42 -0.14 -14.97 -6.18
N TYR A 43 -0.56 -14.81 -7.45
CA TYR A 43 -0.64 -15.90 -8.42
C TYR A 43 -0.01 -15.50 -9.76
N PRO A 44 1.31 -15.26 -9.80
CA PRO A 44 1.98 -14.67 -10.97
C PRO A 44 1.77 -15.49 -12.25
N LEU A 45 1.77 -16.82 -12.17
CA LEU A 45 1.56 -17.67 -13.35
C LEU A 45 0.17 -17.47 -13.97
N GLN A 46 -0.88 -17.44 -13.16
CA GLN A 46 -2.25 -17.22 -13.63
C GLN A 46 -2.40 -15.82 -14.22
N SER A 47 -1.78 -14.86 -13.53
CA SER A 47 -1.69 -13.46 -13.89
C SER A 47 -1.07 -13.24 -15.28
N GLU A 48 0.03 -13.94 -15.58
CA GLU A 48 0.72 -13.90 -16.87
C GLU A 48 -0.09 -14.57 -17.97
N ILE A 49 -0.71 -15.72 -17.69
CA ILE A 49 -1.57 -16.38 -18.69
C ILE A 49 -2.74 -15.47 -19.06
N GLN A 50 -3.36 -14.80 -18.08
CA GLN A 50 -4.43 -13.84 -18.36
C GLN A 50 -3.91 -12.66 -19.18
N SER A 51 -2.75 -12.09 -18.81
CA SER A 51 -2.16 -10.95 -19.54
C SER A 51 -1.88 -11.31 -21.01
N HIS A 52 -1.35 -12.51 -21.26
CA HIS A 52 -1.10 -13.01 -22.61
C HIS A 52 -2.39 -13.10 -23.42
N ASN A 53 -3.43 -13.72 -22.85
CA ASN A 53 -4.74 -13.86 -23.50
C ASN A 53 -5.38 -12.49 -23.82
N TYR A 54 -5.36 -11.56 -22.87
CA TYR A 54 -5.90 -10.21 -23.08
C TYR A 54 -5.15 -9.45 -24.17
N SER A 55 -3.81 -9.54 -24.18
CA SER A 55 -3.01 -8.84 -25.20
C SER A 55 -3.33 -9.35 -26.61
N SER A 56 -3.49 -10.67 -26.77
CA SER A 56 -3.89 -11.27 -28.06
C SER A 56 -5.32 -10.88 -28.48
N ARG A 57 -6.25 -10.75 -27.53
CA ARG A 57 -7.65 -10.43 -27.84
C ARG A 57 -7.89 -8.98 -28.19
N GLU A 58 -7.25 -8.07 -27.47
CA GLU A 58 -7.49 -6.63 -27.61
C GLU A 58 -6.53 -5.96 -28.58
N ALA A 59 -5.57 -6.72 -29.16
CA ALA A 59 -4.46 -6.20 -29.96
C ALA A 59 -3.74 -5.00 -29.30
N ALA A 60 -3.78 -4.95 -27.97
CA ALA A 60 -3.26 -3.89 -27.12
C ALA A 60 -2.19 -4.46 -26.19
N PRO A 61 -1.16 -3.67 -25.85
CA PRO A 61 -0.17 -4.10 -24.86
C PRO A 61 -0.87 -4.29 -23.50
N SER A 62 -0.71 -5.47 -22.92
CA SER A 62 -1.30 -5.78 -21.61
C SER A 62 -0.74 -4.84 -20.54
N HIS A 63 -1.60 -4.38 -19.63
CA HIS A 63 -1.26 -3.50 -18.51
C HIS A 63 -0.07 -4.00 -17.65
N LYS A 64 0.17 -5.32 -17.66
CA LYS A 64 1.26 -6.00 -16.94
C LYS A 64 2.61 -6.02 -17.65
N SER A 65 2.68 -5.61 -18.93
CA SER A 65 3.95 -5.41 -19.65
C SER A 65 4.83 -4.31 -19.01
N SER A 66 4.34 -3.65 -17.96
CA SER A 66 4.90 -2.45 -17.36
C SER A 66 5.03 -2.47 -15.83
N ALA A 67 5.13 -3.63 -15.18
CA ALA A 67 5.73 -3.65 -13.84
C ALA A 67 7.25 -3.45 -14.01
N GLY A 68 7.86 -2.25 -14.00
CA GLY A 68 7.41 -0.94 -13.50
C GLY A 68 7.79 0.25 -14.41
N GLY A 69 6.86 0.72 -15.23
CA GLY A 69 6.99 1.95 -16.02
C GLY A 69 6.58 1.74 -17.48
N GLY A 70 5.33 2.04 -17.81
CA GLY A 70 4.83 1.86 -19.17
C GLY A 70 3.48 2.50 -19.37
N GLY A 71 3.40 3.79 -19.05
CA GLY A 71 2.33 4.69 -19.45
C GLY A 71 2.92 6.09 -19.41
N CYS A 72 3.29 6.62 -20.58
CA CYS A 72 3.85 7.98 -20.76
C CYS A 72 5.15 8.32 -19.99
N GLY A 73 5.69 7.44 -19.14
CA GLY A 73 6.98 7.64 -18.47
C GLY A 73 7.04 8.80 -17.47
N CYS A 74 5.92 9.36 -17.03
CA CYS A 74 5.91 10.41 -16.01
C CYS A 74 6.04 9.79 -14.61
N TYR A 75 7.28 9.67 -14.15
CA TYR A 75 7.64 10.01 -12.77
C TYR A 75 7.75 11.54 -12.64
#